data_AF-A0A1G3H2J3-F1
#
_entry.id   AF-A0A1G3H2J3-F1
#
_cell.length_a   1.000
_cell.length_b   1.000
_cell.length_c   1.000
_cell.angle_alpha   90.00
_cell.angle_beta   90.00
_cell.angle_gamma   90.00
#
_symmetry.space_group_name_H-M   'P 1'
#
loop_
_entity.id
_entity.type
_entity.pdbx_description
1 polymer ?
#
loop_
_entity_poly.entity_id
_entity_poly.type
_entity_poly.pdbx_seq_one_letter_code
_entity_poly.pdbx_strand_id
1 'polypeptide(L)'
;MTLFMEAYEWAEKSIWNTLTRKLMSFLFLFLADLAYLGIYLKTRYDLEKLLSDGKVAEATLQSALSIMESGLIAMVVLTVLALTWNVLQILYMRYLIVRPVKTITRMFDEIGRGEGDFSKDLPLLSHDELRDMALAYNRYAEKMRQTIGELRKMSVSIAREAAVVRRHVTNTTTQAEQQGNMTESVFTASNEATRAIEEVSSSAQVISDSTAQNLEKARVSLDEMIDIAGKITATTEKLGSFSVTVANLSTRSESIKAIASLIKEIASQTNLLALNAAIEAARAGEQGRGFAVVADEVRKLAEKVNQATQEINLNIGGMIELVRDTLAENQIINADIVQTRDVVQKSSVQFRQMVADFEDTNEKLFRIAAAMEQLTATNNQVHQNVTEINGLSHRVATDMRDSEKSSLGLSSATESVQELVSRFKIGRGNFDYNVDVARRFRDQLQTTLEKIHARGIDVFDRNYVPVGDAKPQKYRVKYEDAYIAECQQILEKSLAELKGGVYAVGVDVNGYLTAHNLKFSKPLTGDYQTDLVGNRTRRKFEAPTELRAARNETPLLLQTYIRDTGELMCDLALPIMVAGRQWGNVRVGCTTDTLLA
;
A
#
# COMPACT_ATOMS: atom_id res chain seq x y z
N MET A 1 -27.26 74.60 2.69
CA MET A 1 -26.01 73.86 2.96
C MET A 1 -25.57 73.02 1.76
N THR A 2 -26.49 72.40 1.01
CA THR A 2 -26.21 71.63 -0.22
C THR A 2 -25.60 72.47 -1.35
N LEU A 3 -26.19 73.62 -1.72
CA LEU A 3 -25.65 74.52 -2.75
C LEU A 3 -24.23 75.01 -2.46
N PHE A 4 -23.91 75.25 -1.18
CA PHE A 4 -22.56 75.66 -0.78
C PHE A 4 -21.55 74.53 -0.96
N MET A 5 -21.91 73.29 -0.57
CA MET A 5 -21.03 72.15 -0.75
C MET A 5 -20.87 71.78 -2.23
N GLU A 6 -21.92 71.92 -3.04
CA GLU A 6 -21.83 71.74 -4.49
C GLU A 6 -20.93 72.80 -5.15
N ALA A 7 -21.07 74.07 -4.76
CA ALA A 7 -20.20 75.15 -5.24
C ALA A 7 -18.75 74.96 -4.76
N TYR A 8 -18.54 74.53 -3.52
CA TYR A 8 -17.24 74.21 -2.97
C TYR A 8 -16.59 73.03 -3.72
N GLU A 9 -17.33 71.95 -3.94
CA GLU A 9 -16.84 70.81 -4.72
C GLU A 9 -16.51 71.20 -6.16
N TRP A 10 -17.35 72.00 -6.80
CA TRP A 10 -17.10 72.49 -8.14
C TRP A 10 -15.83 73.35 -8.19
N ALA A 11 -15.64 74.24 -7.21
CA ALA A 11 -14.45 75.07 -7.10
C ALA A 11 -13.19 74.24 -6.82
N GLU A 12 -13.26 73.24 -5.94
CA GLU A 12 -12.17 72.30 -5.67
C GLU A 12 -11.81 71.47 -6.91
N LYS A 13 -12.80 70.96 -7.64
CA LYS A 13 -12.58 70.14 -8.84
C LYS A 13 -12.08 70.96 -10.04
N SER A 14 -12.52 72.21 -10.17
CA SER A 14 -12.30 73.01 -11.39
C SER A 14 -11.14 74.00 -11.23
N ILE A 15 -11.07 74.68 -10.09
CA ILE A 15 -10.13 75.79 -9.85
C ILE A 15 -8.95 75.31 -8.99
N TRP A 16 -9.24 74.57 -7.91
CA TRP A 16 -8.25 74.19 -6.89
C TRP A 16 -7.89 72.70 -6.95
N ASN A 17 -7.75 72.12 -8.14
CA ASN A 17 -7.53 70.68 -8.31
C ASN A 17 -6.07 70.21 -8.13
N THR A 18 -5.15 71.11 -7.75
CA THR A 18 -3.74 70.78 -7.46
C THR A 18 -3.27 71.57 -6.27
N LEU A 19 -2.32 71.01 -5.51
CA LEU A 19 -1.65 71.68 -4.39
C LEU A 19 -0.97 72.97 -4.88
N THR A 20 -0.38 72.94 -6.07
CA THR A 20 0.26 74.11 -6.69
C THR A 20 -0.73 75.24 -6.93
N ARG A 21 -1.91 74.97 -7.49
CA ARG A 21 -2.95 76.00 -7.67
C ARG A 21 -3.43 76.52 -6.32
N LYS A 22 -3.65 75.63 -5.35
CA LYS A 22 -3.98 76.01 -3.97
C LYS A 22 -2.90 76.93 -3.37
N LEU A 23 -1.62 76.66 -3.59
CA LEU A 23 -0.52 77.51 -3.13
C LEU A 23 -0.35 78.81 -3.96
N MET A 24 -0.78 78.86 -5.21
CA MET A 24 -0.79 80.11 -6.00
C MET A 24 -1.85 81.10 -5.53
N SER A 25 -2.89 80.65 -4.82
CA SER A 25 -3.90 81.54 -4.24
C SER A 25 -3.32 82.58 -3.26
N PHE A 26 -2.12 82.34 -2.71
CA PHE A 26 -1.43 83.28 -1.80
C PHE A 26 -0.98 84.57 -2.51
N LEU A 27 -0.80 84.53 -3.83
CA LEU A 27 -0.27 85.65 -4.61
C LEU A 27 -1.36 86.62 -5.08
N PHE A 28 -2.64 86.22 -5.06
CA PHE A 28 -3.72 87.00 -5.67
C PHE A 28 -3.98 88.34 -4.97
N LEU A 29 -3.93 88.37 -3.63
CA LEU A 29 -4.13 89.64 -2.88
C LEU A 29 -2.84 90.44 -2.76
N PHE A 30 -1.70 89.76 -2.66
CA PHE A 30 -0.40 90.42 -2.55
C PHE A 30 -0.08 91.27 -3.80
N LEU A 31 -0.45 90.79 -4.99
CA LEU A 31 -0.30 91.55 -6.24
C LEU A 31 -1.23 92.78 -6.31
N ALA A 32 -2.44 92.68 -5.75
CA ALA A 32 -3.37 93.80 -5.69
C ALA A 32 -2.88 94.89 -4.72
N ASP A 33 -2.34 94.50 -3.58
CA ASP A 33 -1.75 95.43 -2.60
C ASP A 33 -0.50 96.13 -3.15
N LEU A 34 0.37 95.41 -3.87
CA LEU A 34 1.53 95.98 -4.55
C LEU A 34 1.14 97.00 -5.62
N ALA A 35 0.11 96.70 -6.42
CA ALA A 35 -0.39 97.63 -7.43
C ALA A 35 -0.98 98.90 -6.79
N TYR A 36 -1.71 98.74 -5.69
CA TYR A 36 -2.28 99.87 -4.95
C TYR A 36 -1.19 100.74 -4.29
N LEU A 37 -0.14 100.13 -3.74
CA LEU A 37 1.05 100.83 -3.24
C LEU A 37 1.71 101.66 -4.35
N GLY A 38 1.85 101.09 -5.54
CA GLY A 38 2.37 101.81 -6.71
C GLY A 38 1.53 103.03 -7.09
N ILE A 39 0.20 102.91 -7.04
CA ILE A 39 -0.74 104.02 -7.30
C ILE A 39 -0.60 105.11 -6.23
N TYR A 40 -0.50 104.74 -4.96
CA TYR A 40 -0.32 105.70 -3.86
C TYR A 40 1.01 106.46 -4.00
N LEU A 41 2.12 105.76 -4.26
CA LEU A 41 3.43 106.37 -4.45
C LEU A 41 3.45 107.32 -5.66
N LYS A 42 2.80 106.94 -6.77
CA LYS A 42 2.66 107.80 -7.95
C LYS A 42 1.84 109.05 -7.64
N THR A 43 0.69 108.89 -6.98
CA THR A 43 -0.19 110.01 -6.62
C THR A 43 0.50 110.98 -5.68
N ARG A 44 1.29 110.47 -4.73
CA ARG A 44 2.12 111.29 -3.84
C ARG A 44 3.18 112.07 -4.62
N TYR A 45 3.89 111.42 -5.54
CA TYR A 45 4.90 112.07 -6.38
C TYR A 45 4.30 113.18 -7.25
N ASP A 46 3.15 112.91 -7.90
CA ASP A 46 2.45 113.91 -8.72
C ASP A 46 2.00 115.12 -7.90
N LEU A 47 1.62 114.91 -6.63
CA LEU A 47 1.23 115.97 -5.70
C LEU A 47 2.43 116.80 -5.20
N GLU A 48 3.55 116.16 -4.85
CA GLU A 48 4.80 116.85 -4.46
C GLU A 48 5.30 117.76 -5.60
N LYS A 49 5.18 117.31 -6.86
CA LYS A 49 5.52 118.10 -8.05
C LYS A 49 4.60 119.30 -8.28
N LEU A 50 3.30 119.16 -8.02
CA LEU A 50 2.31 120.26 -8.11
C LEU A 50 2.54 121.32 -7.04
N LEU A 51 3.02 120.92 -5.85
CA LEU A 51 3.27 121.82 -4.72
C LEU A 51 4.61 122.56 -4.82
N SER A 52 5.60 122.03 -5.55
CA SER A 52 6.91 122.69 -5.72
C SER A 52 6.90 123.89 -6.66
N ASP A 53 5.89 124.02 -7.53
CA ASP A 53 5.87 124.99 -8.64
C ASP A 53 4.95 126.23 -8.45
N GLY A 54 4.29 126.46 -7.30
CA GLY A 54 3.48 127.68 -7.16
C GLY A 54 2.87 128.01 -5.79
N LYS A 55 2.50 129.29 -5.60
CA LYS A 55 1.74 129.82 -4.44
C LYS A 55 0.33 129.21 -4.42
N VAL A 56 0.20 128.02 -3.85
CA VAL A 56 -1.08 127.31 -3.73
C VAL A 56 -1.92 127.89 -2.59
N ALA A 57 -3.22 128.10 -2.82
CA ALA A 57 -4.17 128.57 -1.80
C ALA A 57 -4.36 127.54 -0.69
N GLU A 58 -4.49 127.98 0.57
CA GLU A 58 -4.60 127.12 1.76
C GLU A 58 -5.75 126.10 1.67
N ALA A 59 -6.85 126.47 1.02
CA ALA A 59 -7.98 125.58 0.75
C ALA A 59 -7.63 124.42 -0.20
N THR A 60 -6.75 124.65 -1.18
CA THR A 60 -6.28 123.62 -2.12
C THR A 60 -5.29 122.67 -1.43
N LEU A 61 -4.45 123.20 -0.52
CA LEU A 61 -3.55 122.41 0.31
C LEU A 61 -4.32 121.48 1.27
N GLN A 62 -5.36 121.99 1.93
CA GLN A 62 -6.21 121.17 2.79
C GLN A 62 -6.98 120.09 2.01
N SER A 63 -7.46 120.41 0.80
CA SER A 63 -8.13 119.42 -0.07
C SER A 63 -7.17 118.33 -0.55
N ALA A 64 -5.91 118.66 -0.81
CA ALA A 64 -4.87 117.70 -1.16
C ALA A 64 -4.53 116.77 0.02
N LEU A 65 -4.38 117.33 1.23
CA LEU A 65 -4.10 116.56 2.44
C LEU A 65 -5.26 115.61 2.81
N SER A 66 -6.51 116.03 2.67
CA SER A 66 -7.67 115.17 2.98
C SER A 66 -7.83 113.99 2.01
N ILE A 67 -7.48 114.19 0.72
CA ILE A 67 -7.42 113.11 -0.28
C ILE A 67 -6.29 112.12 0.08
N MET A 68 -5.13 112.61 0.52
CA MET A 68 -4.03 111.76 0.97
C MET A 68 -4.37 110.96 2.24
N GLU A 69 -5.03 111.57 3.22
CA GLU A 69 -5.49 110.86 4.43
C GLU A 69 -6.52 109.78 4.08
N SER A 70 -7.47 110.07 3.19
CA SER A 70 -8.46 109.09 2.72
C SER A 70 -7.78 107.92 1.99
N GLY A 71 -6.77 108.20 1.17
CA GLY A 71 -5.97 107.17 0.50
C GLY A 71 -5.15 106.34 1.48
N LEU A 72 -4.57 106.96 2.52
CA LEU A 72 -3.84 106.26 3.57
C LEU A 72 -4.76 105.34 4.39
N ILE A 73 -5.96 105.81 4.77
CA ILE A 73 -6.95 105.01 5.49
C ILE A 73 -7.40 103.83 4.64
N ALA A 74 -7.71 104.04 3.36
CA ALA A 74 -8.06 102.96 2.43
C ALA A 74 -6.93 101.93 2.30
N MET A 75 -5.67 102.39 2.22
CA MET A 75 -4.49 101.52 2.19
C MET A 75 -4.36 100.68 3.47
N VAL A 76 -4.52 101.30 4.65
CA VAL A 76 -4.44 100.58 5.93
C VAL A 76 -5.55 99.54 6.04
N VAL A 77 -6.78 99.89 5.66
CA VAL A 77 -7.92 98.95 5.66
C VAL A 77 -7.66 97.78 4.71
N LEU A 78 -7.23 98.05 3.48
CA LEU A 78 -6.91 96.99 2.51
C LEU A 78 -5.77 96.08 3.00
N THR A 79 -4.73 96.67 3.59
CA THR A 79 -3.61 95.91 4.15
C THR A 79 -4.06 95.01 5.31
N VAL A 80 -4.93 95.51 6.20
CA VAL A 80 -5.49 94.71 7.31
C VAL A 80 -6.39 93.59 6.77
N LEU A 81 -7.20 93.85 5.75
CA LEU A 81 -8.03 92.84 5.10
C LEU A 81 -7.18 91.77 4.41
N ALA A 82 -6.12 92.17 3.71
CA ALA A 82 -5.18 91.24 3.07
C ALA A 82 -4.40 90.41 4.10
N LEU A 83 -3.97 91.00 5.21
CA LEU A 83 -3.33 90.28 6.31
C LEU A 83 -4.30 89.26 6.93
N THR A 84 -5.54 89.68 7.19
CA THR A 84 -6.59 88.81 7.74
C THR A 84 -6.88 87.65 6.80
N TRP A 85 -6.98 87.92 5.50
CA TRP A 85 -7.15 86.90 4.49
C TRP A 85 -5.97 85.92 4.45
N ASN A 86 -4.73 86.41 4.47
CA ASN A 86 -3.54 85.54 4.52
C ASN A 86 -3.56 84.63 5.75
N VAL A 87 -3.90 85.16 6.92
CA VAL A 87 -4.04 84.36 8.15
C VAL A 87 -5.12 83.28 7.98
N LEU A 88 -6.31 83.64 7.48
CA LEU A 88 -7.39 82.68 7.22
C LEU A 88 -6.98 81.62 6.20
N GLN A 89 -6.24 82.00 5.17
CA GLN A 89 -5.76 81.11 4.12
C GLN A 89 -4.67 80.15 4.62
N ILE A 90 -3.76 80.61 5.50
CA ILE A 90 -2.80 79.74 6.18
C ILE A 90 -3.54 78.71 7.05
N LEU A 91 -4.54 79.14 7.82
CA LEU A 91 -5.36 78.23 8.62
C LEU A 91 -6.14 77.22 7.75
N TYR A 92 -6.67 77.68 6.62
CA TYR A 92 -7.35 76.85 5.63
C TYR A 92 -6.41 75.80 5.01
N MET A 93 -5.22 76.20 4.57
CA MET A 93 -4.22 75.26 4.00
C MET A 93 -3.67 74.30 5.05
N ARG A 94 -3.50 74.74 6.29
CA ARG A 94 -3.16 73.85 7.40
C ARG A 94 -4.23 72.77 7.58
N TYR A 95 -5.51 73.15 7.52
CA TYR A 95 -6.60 72.18 7.59
C TYR A 95 -6.62 71.25 6.37
N LEU A 96 -6.40 71.78 5.16
CA LEU A 96 -6.55 71.02 3.93
C LEU A 96 -5.35 70.10 3.62
N ILE A 97 -4.12 70.48 4.00
CA ILE A 97 -2.90 69.71 3.70
C ILE A 97 -2.45 68.91 4.94
N VAL A 98 -2.29 69.57 6.09
CA VAL A 98 -1.67 68.93 7.26
C VAL A 98 -2.55 67.82 7.84
N ARG A 99 -3.88 67.97 7.80
CA ARG A 99 -4.79 66.95 8.31
C ARG A 99 -4.74 65.66 7.46
N PRO A 100 -4.91 65.69 6.12
CA PRO A 100 -4.74 64.47 5.32
C PRO A 100 -3.35 63.86 5.45
N VAL A 101 -2.26 64.64 5.41
CA VAL A 101 -0.91 64.11 5.59
C VAL A 101 -0.78 63.38 6.94
N LYS A 102 -1.25 63.98 8.04
CA LYS A 102 -1.24 63.32 9.36
C LYS A 102 -2.10 62.06 9.42
N THR A 103 -3.18 61.98 8.66
CA THR A 103 -4.02 60.77 8.56
C THR A 103 -3.26 59.67 7.81
N ILE A 104 -2.65 60.01 6.69
CA ILE A 104 -1.84 59.08 5.89
C ILE A 104 -0.66 58.55 6.71
N THR A 105 0.11 59.44 7.33
CA THR A 105 1.24 59.06 8.21
C THR A 105 0.78 58.16 9.35
N ARG A 106 -0.37 58.43 9.99
CA ARG A 106 -0.90 57.55 11.04
C ARG A 106 -1.27 56.17 10.52
N MET A 107 -1.92 56.06 9.37
CA MET A 107 -2.22 54.73 8.80
C MET A 107 -0.94 53.95 8.44
N PHE A 108 0.07 54.60 7.85
CA PHE A 108 1.35 53.94 7.60
C PHE A 108 2.08 53.53 8.90
N ASP A 109 2.02 54.36 9.94
CA ASP A 109 2.60 54.04 11.25
C ASP A 109 1.84 52.88 11.95
N GLU A 110 0.50 52.87 11.86
CA GLU A 110 -0.35 51.77 12.35
C GLU A 110 -0.04 50.44 11.63
N ILE A 111 0.18 50.49 10.32
CA ILE A 111 0.56 49.30 9.52
C ILE A 111 1.99 48.86 9.83
N GLY A 112 2.92 49.80 9.97
CA GLY A 112 4.35 49.52 10.18
C GLY A 112 4.72 49.11 11.60
N ARG A 113 4.01 49.61 12.63
CA ARG A 113 4.22 49.24 14.04
C ARG A 113 3.29 48.11 14.51
N GLY A 114 2.14 47.92 13.86
CA GLY A 114 1.13 46.93 14.21
C GLY A 114 1.25 45.62 13.43
N GLU A 115 0.18 44.82 13.44
CA GLU A 115 0.11 43.52 12.75
C GLU A 115 -0.05 43.64 11.21
N GLY A 116 0.16 44.82 10.62
CA GLY A 116 -0.07 45.05 9.19
C GLY A 116 -1.56 44.98 8.82
N ASP A 117 -2.37 45.88 9.39
CA ASP A 117 -3.81 45.96 9.11
C ASP A 117 -4.08 46.64 7.76
N PHE A 118 -4.26 45.83 6.73
CA PHE A 118 -4.69 46.30 5.41
C PHE A 118 -6.21 46.40 5.28
N SER A 119 -7.03 46.15 6.31
CA SER A 119 -8.50 46.13 6.18
C SER A 119 -9.13 47.49 5.82
N LYS A 120 -8.39 48.59 6.00
CA LYS A 120 -8.89 49.96 5.81
C LYS A 120 -8.26 50.63 4.60
N ASP A 121 -9.07 51.36 3.86
CA ASP A 121 -8.65 52.26 2.79
C ASP A 121 -8.39 53.67 3.33
N LEU A 122 -7.45 54.38 2.70
CA LEU A 122 -7.26 55.81 2.96
C LEU A 122 -8.47 56.60 2.44
N PRO A 123 -8.99 57.55 3.25
CA PRO A 123 -10.11 58.38 2.85
C PRO A 123 -9.70 59.37 1.75
N LEU A 124 -10.58 59.57 0.77
CA LEU A 124 -10.38 60.50 -0.35
C LEU A 124 -10.80 61.92 0.05
N LEU A 125 -9.96 62.58 0.87
CA LEU A 125 -10.29 63.85 1.53
C LEU A 125 -10.20 65.10 0.63
N SER A 126 -9.45 65.04 -0.48
CA SER A 126 -9.19 66.17 -1.39
C SER A 126 -9.38 65.78 -2.85
N HIS A 127 -9.19 66.75 -3.77
CA HIS A 127 -9.18 66.54 -5.22
C HIS A 127 -7.82 66.83 -5.86
N ASP A 128 -6.76 66.86 -5.05
CA ASP A 128 -5.38 67.18 -5.42
C ASP A 128 -4.47 65.95 -5.32
N GLU A 129 -3.15 66.14 -5.41
CA GLU A 129 -2.13 65.08 -5.40
C GLU A 129 -2.20 64.19 -4.14
N LEU A 130 -2.77 64.66 -3.02
CA LEU A 130 -3.00 63.84 -1.82
C LEU A 130 -4.10 62.79 -2.06
N ARG A 131 -5.09 63.10 -2.91
CA ARG A 131 -6.10 62.14 -3.35
C ARG A 131 -5.48 61.06 -4.23
N ASP A 132 -4.62 61.45 -5.16
CA ASP A 132 -3.92 60.50 -6.04
C ASP A 132 -3.04 59.55 -5.24
N MET A 133 -2.36 60.07 -4.21
CA MET A 133 -1.61 59.28 -3.24
C MET A 133 -2.51 58.30 -2.47
N ALA A 134 -3.69 58.74 -1.98
CA ALA A 134 -4.66 57.87 -1.31
C ALA A 134 -5.19 56.77 -2.24
N LEU A 135 -5.50 57.10 -3.50
CA LEU A 135 -5.94 56.13 -4.52
C LEU A 135 -4.84 55.11 -4.85
N ALA A 136 -3.59 55.56 -5.00
CA ALA A 136 -2.46 54.68 -5.26
C ALA A 136 -2.21 53.72 -4.09
N TYR A 137 -2.29 54.21 -2.85
CA TYR A 137 -2.22 53.37 -1.66
C TYR A 137 -3.37 52.37 -1.59
N ASN A 138 -4.62 52.77 -1.87
CA ASN A 138 -5.76 51.84 -1.82
C ASN A 138 -5.60 50.70 -2.84
N ARG A 139 -5.05 50.99 -4.03
CA ARG A 139 -4.69 49.93 -5.01
C ARG A 139 -3.58 49.02 -4.49
N TYR A 140 -2.56 49.56 -3.84
CA TYR A 140 -1.49 48.78 -3.20
C TYR A 140 -2.04 47.89 -2.08
N ALA A 141 -2.86 48.45 -1.18
CA ALA A 141 -3.49 47.72 -0.09
C ALA A 141 -4.39 46.60 -0.63
N GLU A 142 -5.18 46.84 -1.67
CA GLU A 142 -5.98 45.81 -2.32
C GLU A 142 -5.12 44.68 -2.90
N LYS A 143 -3.99 45.00 -3.56
CA LYS A 143 -3.07 43.97 -4.06
C LYS A 143 -2.46 43.17 -2.92
N MET A 144 -2.09 43.81 -1.81
CA MET A 144 -1.61 43.12 -0.61
C MET A 144 -2.66 42.19 -0.01
N ARG A 145 -3.93 42.63 0.11
CA ARG A 145 -5.04 41.78 0.56
C ARG A 145 -5.21 40.54 -0.31
N GLN A 146 -5.10 40.68 -1.64
CA GLN A 146 -5.18 39.56 -2.58
C GLN A 146 -4.02 38.58 -2.36
N THR A 147 -2.78 39.08 -2.35
CA THR A 147 -1.59 38.23 -2.16
C THR A 147 -1.59 37.51 -0.82
N ILE A 148 -1.95 38.17 0.28
CA ILE A 148 -2.07 37.54 1.60
C ILE A 148 -3.18 36.49 1.60
N GLY A 149 -4.32 36.77 0.95
CA GLY A 149 -5.41 35.82 0.79
C GLY A 149 -4.98 34.56 0.02
N GLU A 150 -4.27 34.72 -1.09
CA GLU A 150 -3.73 33.61 -1.89
C GLU A 150 -2.68 32.80 -1.11
N LEU A 151 -1.77 33.46 -0.39
CA LEU A 151 -0.77 32.78 0.45
C LEU A 151 -1.42 31.95 1.57
N ARG A 152 -2.49 32.46 2.20
CA ARG A 152 -3.27 31.70 3.19
C ARG A 152 -3.89 30.45 2.57
N LYS A 153 -4.52 30.57 1.41
CA LYS A 153 -5.13 29.44 0.68
C LYS A 153 -4.10 28.38 0.31
N MET A 154 -2.98 28.82 -0.27
CA MET A 154 -1.88 27.93 -0.66
C MET A 154 -1.31 27.18 0.55
N SER A 155 -1.06 27.90 1.64
CA SER A 155 -0.48 27.29 2.85
C SER A 155 -1.40 26.24 3.46
N VAL A 156 -2.71 26.50 3.60
CA VAL A 156 -3.62 25.47 4.12
C VAL A 156 -3.72 24.27 3.16
N SER A 157 -3.69 24.49 1.84
CA SER A 157 -3.65 23.40 0.87
C SER A 157 -2.39 22.53 1.01
N ILE A 158 -1.21 23.14 1.15
CA ILE A 158 0.05 22.40 1.35
C ILE A 158 0.00 21.59 2.66
N ALA A 159 -0.53 22.18 3.74
CA ALA A 159 -0.67 21.47 5.02
C ALA A 159 -1.57 20.24 4.91
N ARG A 160 -2.68 20.35 4.15
CA ARG A 160 -3.56 19.21 3.84
C ARG A 160 -2.81 18.11 3.09
N GLU A 161 -2.14 18.47 1.99
CA GLU A 161 -1.45 17.47 1.18
C GLU A 161 -0.32 16.80 1.98
N ALA A 162 0.42 17.55 2.81
CA ALA A 162 1.42 16.98 3.71
C ALA A 162 0.80 15.96 4.68
N ALA A 163 -0.38 16.25 5.23
CA ALA A 163 -1.14 15.33 6.08
C ALA A 163 -1.58 14.06 5.34
N VAL A 164 -2.05 14.18 4.10
CA VAL A 164 -2.43 13.04 3.25
C VAL A 164 -1.21 12.18 2.90
N VAL A 165 -0.08 12.80 2.53
CA VAL A 165 1.18 12.10 2.25
C VAL A 165 1.64 11.30 3.46
N ARG A 166 1.60 11.85 4.67
CA ARG A 166 1.94 11.08 5.89
C ARG A 166 1.09 9.83 6.05
N ARG A 167 -0.22 9.92 5.79
CA ARG A 167 -1.11 8.75 5.86
C ARG A 167 -0.72 7.68 4.85
N HIS A 168 -0.39 8.09 3.61
CA HIS A 168 0.10 7.15 2.59
C HIS A 168 1.42 6.52 3.01
N VAL A 169 2.35 7.30 3.53
CA VAL A 169 3.62 6.82 4.08
C VAL A 169 3.40 5.74 5.14
N THR A 170 2.55 5.99 6.14
CA THR A 170 2.24 4.99 7.18
C THR A 170 1.65 3.71 6.57
N ASN A 171 0.69 3.83 5.66
CA ASN A 171 0.07 2.67 5.00
C ASN A 171 1.08 1.86 4.19
N THR A 172 1.95 2.53 3.43
CA THR A 172 2.98 1.88 2.61
C THR A 172 4.04 1.21 3.47
N THR A 173 4.45 1.81 4.60
CA THR A 173 5.35 1.17 5.56
C THR A 173 4.75 -0.14 6.09
N THR A 174 3.49 -0.13 6.53
CA THR A 174 2.81 -1.35 6.99
C THR A 174 2.73 -2.41 5.90
N GLN A 175 2.43 -2.02 4.66
CA GLN A 175 2.41 -2.96 3.52
C GLN A 175 3.79 -3.55 3.22
N ALA A 176 4.85 -2.74 3.32
CA ALA A 176 6.22 -3.20 3.14
C ALA A 176 6.63 -4.22 4.22
N GLU A 177 6.23 -4.00 5.48
CA GLU A 177 6.44 -4.96 6.57
C GLU A 177 5.68 -6.28 6.34
N GLN A 178 4.42 -6.20 5.92
CA GLN A 178 3.63 -7.39 5.55
C GLN A 178 4.25 -8.16 4.38
N GLN A 179 4.77 -7.44 3.37
CA GLN A 179 5.47 -8.04 2.25
C GLN A 179 6.75 -8.76 2.70
N GLY A 180 7.51 -8.17 3.64
CA GLY A 180 8.67 -8.82 4.26
C GLY A 180 8.31 -10.16 4.92
N ASN A 181 7.24 -10.18 5.72
CA ASN A 181 6.77 -11.40 6.39
C ASN A 181 6.29 -12.48 5.40
N MET A 182 5.61 -12.08 4.32
CA MET A 182 5.19 -13.01 3.26
C MET A 182 6.41 -13.62 2.57
N THR A 183 7.44 -12.81 2.34
CA THR A 183 8.67 -13.24 1.68
C THR A 183 9.43 -14.29 2.50
N GLU A 184 9.45 -14.15 3.84
CA GLU A 184 10.00 -15.17 4.75
C GLU A 184 9.25 -16.52 4.64
N SER A 185 7.92 -16.45 4.49
CA SER A 185 7.10 -17.65 4.32
C SER A 185 7.41 -18.36 3.00
N VAL A 186 7.58 -17.61 1.91
CA VAL A 186 7.96 -18.17 0.61
C VAL A 186 9.40 -18.72 0.65
N PHE A 187 10.30 -18.07 1.37
CA PHE A 187 11.67 -18.55 1.57
C PHE A 187 11.69 -19.93 2.25
N THR A 188 10.89 -20.08 3.32
CA THR A 188 10.74 -21.36 4.02
C THR A 188 10.16 -22.44 3.10
N ALA A 189 9.09 -22.13 2.37
CA ALA A 189 8.48 -23.07 1.43
C ALA A 189 9.45 -23.47 0.30
N SER A 190 10.28 -22.55 -0.18
CA SER A 190 11.32 -22.83 -1.18
C SER A 190 12.40 -23.78 -0.63
N ASN A 191 12.83 -23.60 0.62
CA ASN A 191 13.76 -24.53 1.26
C ASN A 191 13.17 -25.94 1.44
N GLU A 192 11.89 -26.03 1.82
CA GLU A 192 11.17 -27.31 1.90
C GLU A 192 11.05 -27.96 0.52
N ALA A 193 10.77 -27.18 -0.53
CA ALA A 193 10.74 -27.67 -1.90
C ALA A 193 12.10 -28.22 -2.35
N THR A 194 13.22 -27.59 -2.00
CA THR A 194 14.57 -28.13 -2.30
C THR A 194 14.78 -29.49 -1.66
N ARG A 195 14.40 -29.66 -0.39
CA ARG A 195 14.52 -30.96 0.31
C ARG A 195 13.66 -32.04 -0.33
N ALA A 196 12.41 -31.70 -0.66
CA ALA A 196 11.52 -32.62 -1.36
C ALA A 196 12.05 -33.02 -2.73
N ILE A 197 12.69 -32.08 -3.45
CA ILE A 197 13.33 -32.35 -4.74
C ILE A 197 14.50 -33.32 -4.59
N GLU A 198 15.38 -33.09 -3.61
CA GLU A 198 16.50 -33.98 -3.29
C GLU A 198 16.03 -35.40 -2.92
N GLU A 199 14.97 -35.51 -2.12
CA GLU A 199 14.38 -36.79 -1.72
C GLU A 199 13.80 -37.57 -2.91
N VAL A 200 13.07 -36.90 -3.79
CA VAL A 200 12.52 -37.52 -5.01
C VAL A 200 13.63 -37.92 -5.97
N SER A 201 14.67 -37.09 -6.13
CA SER A 201 15.84 -37.40 -6.96
C SER A 201 16.59 -38.63 -6.45
N SER A 202 16.85 -38.68 -5.13
CA SER A 202 17.47 -39.85 -4.49
C SER A 202 16.60 -41.11 -4.64
N SER A 203 15.29 -40.99 -4.47
CA SER A 203 14.37 -42.12 -4.61
C SER A 203 14.34 -42.64 -6.06
N ALA A 204 14.31 -41.74 -7.05
CA ALA A 204 14.36 -42.10 -8.46
C ALA A 204 15.67 -42.84 -8.80
N GLN A 205 16.81 -42.42 -8.24
CA GLN A 205 18.09 -43.11 -8.43
C GLN A 205 18.06 -44.53 -7.85
N VAL A 206 17.57 -44.70 -6.62
CA VAL A 206 17.45 -46.03 -5.99
C VAL A 206 16.53 -46.95 -6.78
N ILE A 207 15.41 -46.43 -7.29
CA ILE A 207 14.49 -47.20 -8.14
C ILE A 207 15.17 -47.56 -9.47
N SER A 208 15.97 -46.66 -10.06
CA SER A 208 16.69 -46.91 -11.32
C SER A 208 17.71 -48.02 -11.14
N ASP A 209 18.51 -47.98 -10.08
CA ASP A 209 19.48 -49.04 -9.77
C ASP A 209 18.79 -50.39 -9.55
N SER A 210 17.68 -50.42 -8.79
CA SER A 210 16.91 -51.65 -8.58
C SER A 210 16.27 -52.17 -9.88
N THR A 211 15.79 -51.27 -10.74
CA THR A 211 15.19 -51.62 -12.04
C THR A 211 16.23 -52.22 -12.96
N ALA A 212 17.44 -51.63 -13.01
CA ALA A 212 18.55 -52.14 -13.79
C ALA A 212 18.98 -53.54 -13.34
N GLN A 213 19.05 -53.79 -12.02
CA GLN A 213 19.36 -55.13 -11.49
C GLN A 213 18.27 -56.16 -11.83
N ASN A 214 17.00 -55.77 -11.77
CA ASN A 214 15.88 -56.66 -12.10
C ASN A 214 15.79 -56.93 -13.61
N LEU A 215 16.10 -55.93 -14.45
CA LEU A 215 16.21 -56.08 -15.89
C LEU A 215 17.26 -57.13 -16.26
N GLU A 216 18.44 -57.07 -15.63
CA GLU A 216 19.50 -58.05 -15.86
C GLU A 216 19.07 -59.46 -15.45
N LYS A 217 18.44 -59.61 -14.28
CA LYS A 217 17.89 -60.91 -13.84
C LYS A 217 16.83 -61.44 -14.81
N ALA A 218 15.93 -60.59 -15.30
CA ALA A 218 14.90 -60.97 -16.26
C ALA A 218 15.49 -61.41 -17.60
N ARG A 219 16.58 -60.76 -18.06
CA ARG A 219 17.33 -61.16 -19.26
C ARG A 219 17.98 -62.53 -19.08
N VAL A 220 18.67 -62.75 -17.95
CA VAL A 220 19.26 -64.06 -17.64
C VAL A 220 18.21 -65.16 -17.60
N SER A 221 17.09 -64.95 -16.92
CA SER A 221 15.99 -65.93 -16.87
C SER A 221 15.33 -66.15 -18.23
N LEU A 222 15.25 -65.12 -19.09
CA LEU A 222 14.77 -65.29 -20.46
C LEU A 222 15.69 -66.20 -21.27
N ASP A 223 17.01 -66.00 -21.17
CA ASP A 223 18.01 -66.82 -21.85
C ASP A 223 17.98 -68.28 -21.36
N GLU A 224 17.84 -68.49 -20.05
CA GLU A 224 17.65 -69.82 -19.46
C GLU A 224 16.39 -70.52 -20.01
N MET A 225 15.26 -69.81 -20.15
CA MET A 225 14.04 -70.38 -20.73
C MET A 225 14.22 -70.75 -22.21
N ILE A 226 14.96 -69.96 -22.98
CA ILE A 226 15.29 -70.26 -24.38
C ILE A 226 16.15 -71.53 -24.47
N ASP A 227 17.15 -71.66 -23.60
CA ASP A 227 17.99 -72.87 -23.53
C ASP A 227 17.19 -74.12 -23.14
N ILE A 228 16.30 -74.01 -22.13
CA ILE A 228 15.40 -75.11 -21.72
C ILE A 228 14.47 -75.50 -22.87
N ALA A 229 13.90 -74.53 -23.60
CA ALA A 229 13.06 -74.83 -24.76
C ALA A 229 13.83 -75.61 -25.85
N GLY A 230 15.11 -75.26 -26.07
CA GLY A 230 16.01 -76.01 -26.94
C GLY A 230 16.23 -77.45 -26.48
N LYS A 231 16.53 -77.65 -25.19
CA LYS A 231 16.70 -78.98 -24.59
C LYS A 231 15.45 -79.84 -24.66
N ILE A 232 14.27 -79.25 -24.44
CA ILE A 232 12.98 -79.92 -24.58
C ILE A 232 12.79 -80.41 -26.01
N THR A 233 13.05 -79.55 -27.00
CA THR A 233 12.94 -79.90 -28.42
C THR A 233 13.85 -81.08 -28.79
N ALA A 234 15.12 -81.02 -28.37
CA ALA A 234 16.07 -82.11 -28.58
C ALA A 234 15.65 -83.41 -27.86
N THR A 235 14.99 -83.33 -26.71
CA THR A 235 14.48 -84.49 -25.98
C THR A 235 13.28 -85.12 -26.68
N THR A 236 12.36 -84.30 -27.22
CA THR A 236 11.24 -84.76 -28.04
C THR A 236 11.72 -85.53 -29.27
N GLU A 237 12.75 -85.03 -29.97
CA GLU A 237 13.35 -85.72 -31.12
C GLU A 237 13.95 -87.09 -30.75
N LYS A 238 14.69 -87.14 -29.63
CA LYS A 238 15.27 -88.40 -29.12
C LYS A 238 14.19 -89.43 -28.76
N LEU A 239 13.11 -89.00 -28.11
CA LEU A 239 11.98 -89.89 -27.78
C LEU A 239 11.24 -90.36 -29.03
N GLY A 240 11.08 -89.50 -30.04
CA GLY A 240 10.55 -89.91 -31.35
C GLY A 240 11.38 -91.03 -31.99
N SER A 241 12.70 -90.88 -31.99
CA SER A 241 13.63 -91.93 -32.47
C SER A 241 13.56 -93.21 -31.62
N PHE A 242 13.44 -93.07 -30.30
CA PHE A 242 13.27 -94.20 -29.37
C PHE A 242 11.97 -94.97 -29.65
N SER A 243 10.85 -94.29 -29.86
CA SER A 243 9.56 -94.89 -30.25
C SER A 243 9.69 -95.74 -31.52
N VAL A 244 10.37 -95.22 -32.56
CA VAL A 244 10.62 -95.95 -33.81
C VAL A 244 11.47 -97.20 -33.56
N THR A 245 12.50 -97.09 -32.74
CA THR A 245 13.40 -98.22 -32.40
C THR A 245 12.64 -99.32 -31.66
N VAL A 246 11.82 -98.96 -30.67
CA VAL A 246 11.00 -99.91 -29.89
C VAL A 246 9.91 -100.54 -30.77
N ALA A 247 9.29 -99.78 -31.69
CA ALA A 247 8.34 -100.33 -32.65
C ALA A 247 8.99 -101.37 -33.58
N ASN A 248 10.20 -101.08 -34.09
CA ASN A 248 10.97 -102.04 -34.88
C ASN A 248 11.32 -103.30 -34.08
N LEU A 249 11.60 -103.17 -32.77
CA LEU A 249 11.83 -104.31 -31.88
C LEU A 249 10.57 -105.17 -31.76
N SER A 250 9.38 -104.56 -31.64
CA SER A 250 8.09 -105.25 -31.64
C SER A 250 7.92 -106.13 -32.89
N THR A 251 8.09 -105.53 -34.08
CA THR A 251 7.96 -106.24 -35.37
C THR A 251 8.96 -107.39 -35.51
N ARG A 252 10.20 -107.20 -35.05
CA ARG A 252 11.22 -108.26 -35.06
C ARG A 252 10.86 -109.38 -34.08
N SER A 253 10.38 -109.06 -32.88
CA SER A 253 9.93 -110.06 -31.90
C SER A 253 8.73 -110.87 -32.41
N GLU A 254 7.76 -110.24 -33.07
CA GLU A 254 6.65 -110.94 -33.74
C GLU A 254 7.14 -111.88 -34.83
N SER A 255 8.12 -111.44 -35.63
CA SER A 255 8.74 -112.28 -36.67
C SER A 255 9.44 -113.51 -36.05
N ILE A 256 10.15 -113.33 -34.93
CA ILE A 256 10.78 -114.44 -34.19
C ILE A 256 9.71 -115.38 -33.63
N LYS A 257 8.60 -114.86 -33.10
CA LYS A 257 7.46 -115.67 -32.63
C LYS A 257 6.87 -116.54 -33.74
N ALA A 258 6.74 -115.98 -34.94
CA ALA A 258 6.24 -116.71 -36.10
C ALA A 258 7.20 -117.84 -36.52
N ILE A 259 8.51 -117.56 -36.55
CA ILE A 259 9.54 -118.58 -36.85
C ILE A 259 9.55 -119.68 -35.78
N ALA A 260 9.50 -119.32 -34.49
CA ALA A 260 9.41 -120.28 -33.41
C ALA A 260 8.14 -121.14 -33.53
N SER A 261 6.99 -120.54 -33.84
CA SER A 261 5.74 -121.30 -34.07
C SER A 261 5.89 -122.31 -35.22
N LEU A 262 6.54 -121.93 -36.33
CA LEU A 262 6.84 -122.82 -37.44
C LEU A 262 7.79 -123.96 -37.04
N ILE A 263 8.85 -123.66 -36.28
CA ILE A 263 9.79 -124.70 -35.78
C ILE A 263 9.06 -125.68 -34.86
N LYS A 264 8.15 -125.21 -34.01
CA LYS A 264 7.30 -126.06 -33.15
C LYS A 264 6.42 -126.97 -34.00
N GLU A 265 5.82 -126.44 -35.06
CA GLU A 265 5.01 -127.23 -35.99
C GLU A 265 5.85 -128.31 -36.69
N ILE A 266 7.04 -127.96 -37.20
CA ILE A 266 7.98 -128.89 -37.82
C ILE A 266 8.43 -129.96 -36.81
N ALA A 267 8.75 -129.57 -35.57
CA ALA A 267 9.15 -130.50 -34.51
C ALA A 267 7.99 -131.44 -34.15
N SER A 268 6.75 -130.96 -34.09
CA SER A 268 5.56 -131.79 -33.88
C SER A 268 5.33 -132.77 -35.03
N GLN A 269 5.48 -132.33 -36.28
CA GLN A 269 5.40 -133.21 -37.46
C GLN A 269 6.52 -134.24 -37.46
N THR A 270 7.75 -133.84 -37.11
CA THR A 270 8.91 -134.73 -37.00
C THR A 270 8.72 -135.75 -35.89
N ASN A 271 8.13 -135.36 -34.75
CA ASN A 271 7.78 -136.26 -33.67
C ASN A 271 6.74 -137.31 -34.10
N LEU A 272 5.73 -136.91 -34.87
CA LEU A 272 4.71 -137.80 -35.45
C LEU A 272 5.30 -138.75 -36.50
N LEU A 273 6.17 -138.24 -37.39
CA LEU A 273 6.88 -139.05 -38.38
C LEU A 273 7.82 -140.07 -37.70
N ALA A 274 8.55 -139.64 -36.67
CA ALA A 274 9.43 -140.49 -35.88
C ALA A 274 8.64 -141.55 -35.10
N LEU A 275 7.46 -141.20 -34.56
CA LEU A 275 6.55 -142.15 -33.93
C LEU A 275 6.04 -143.19 -34.93
N ASN A 276 5.60 -142.77 -36.11
CA ASN A 276 5.17 -143.67 -37.17
C ASN A 276 6.32 -144.59 -37.64
N ALA A 277 7.54 -144.06 -37.76
CA ALA A 277 8.73 -144.83 -38.10
C ALA A 277 9.12 -145.83 -36.99
N ALA A 278 8.99 -145.46 -35.72
CA ALA A 278 9.23 -146.34 -34.58
C ALA A 278 8.20 -147.47 -34.52
N ILE A 279 6.93 -147.18 -34.81
CA ILE A 279 5.86 -148.18 -34.93
C ILE A 279 6.16 -149.18 -36.06
N GLU A 280 6.53 -148.70 -37.25
CA GLU A 280 6.79 -149.58 -38.40
C GLU A 280 8.10 -150.37 -38.25
N ALA A 281 9.11 -149.80 -37.58
CA ALA A 281 10.34 -150.52 -37.20
C ALA A 281 10.08 -151.63 -36.18
N ALA A 282 9.16 -151.43 -35.22
CA ALA A 282 8.71 -152.48 -34.31
C ALA A 282 7.94 -153.60 -35.04
N ARG A 283 7.24 -153.24 -36.14
CA ARG A 283 6.49 -154.17 -37.00
C ARG A 283 7.38 -155.08 -37.86
N ALA A 284 8.58 -154.62 -38.22
CA ALA A 284 9.57 -155.37 -39.00
C ALA A 284 10.40 -156.39 -38.17
N GLY A 285 10.17 -156.51 -36.86
CA GLY A 285 10.84 -157.49 -35.98
C GLY A 285 12.36 -157.31 -35.92
N GLU A 286 13.12 -158.40 -35.85
CA GLU A 286 14.59 -158.39 -35.68
C GLU A 286 15.35 -157.61 -36.78
N GLN A 287 14.80 -157.50 -38.00
CA GLN A 287 15.41 -156.74 -39.10
C GLN A 287 15.26 -155.21 -38.94
N GLY A 288 14.30 -154.73 -38.12
CA GLY A 288 13.99 -153.30 -37.92
C GLY A 288 14.69 -152.66 -36.72
N ARG A 289 15.48 -153.43 -35.95
CA ARG A 289 15.99 -153.04 -34.64
C ARG A 289 16.94 -151.82 -34.67
N GLY A 290 17.77 -151.70 -35.71
CA GLY A 290 18.62 -150.52 -35.94
C GLY A 290 17.82 -149.27 -36.31
N PHE A 291 16.74 -149.42 -37.07
CA PHE A 291 15.84 -148.33 -37.45
C PHE A 291 15.00 -147.84 -36.26
N ALA A 292 14.57 -148.74 -35.37
CA ALA A 292 13.81 -148.39 -34.18
C ALA A 292 14.61 -147.45 -33.24
N VAL A 293 15.90 -147.71 -33.04
CA VAL A 293 16.78 -146.86 -32.20
C VAL A 293 16.92 -145.47 -32.80
N VAL A 294 17.10 -145.36 -34.12
CA VAL A 294 17.20 -144.05 -34.80
C VAL A 294 15.87 -143.30 -34.72
N ALA A 295 14.74 -143.97 -34.94
CA ALA A 295 13.42 -143.36 -34.86
C ALA A 295 13.10 -142.83 -33.44
N ASP A 296 13.45 -143.58 -32.39
CA ASP A 296 13.23 -143.14 -31.01
C ASP A 296 14.18 -141.99 -30.60
N GLU A 297 15.40 -141.95 -31.15
CA GLU A 297 16.33 -140.83 -30.95
C GLU A 297 15.86 -139.55 -31.68
N VAL A 298 15.32 -139.68 -32.90
CA VAL A 298 14.67 -138.57 -33.64
C VAL A 298 13.43 -138.08 -32.89
N ARG A 299 12.63 -138.99 -32.30
CA ARG A 299 11.47 -138.64 -31.47
C ARG A 299 11.88 -137.81 -30.24
N LYS A 300 12.88 -138.28 -29.49
CA LYS A 300 13.43 -137.53 -28.33
C LYS A 300 14.00 -136.17 -28.73
N LEU A 301 14.67 -136.08 -29.89
CA LEU A 301 15.18 -134.82 -30.40
C LEU A 301 14.03 -133.86 -30.75
N ALA A 302 12.97 -134.36 -31.40
CA ALA A 302 11.78 -133.58 -31.73
C ALA A 302 11.02 -133.09 -30.49
N GLU A 303 10.92 -133.90 -29.42
CA GLU A 303 10.38 -133.49 -28.12
C GLU A 303 11.23 -132.38 -27.47
N LYS A 304 12.56 -132.50 -27.48
CA LYS A 304 13.47 -131.44 -26.99
C LYS A 304 13.35 -130.14 -27.81
N VAL A 305 13.25 -130.23 -29.13
CA VAL A 305 13.03 -129.05 -29.99
C VAL A 305 11.68 -128.40 -29.68
N ASN A 306 10.62 -129.18 -29.50
CA ASN A 306 9.31 -128.66 -29.09
C ASN A 306 9.36 -127.91 -27.76
N GLN A 307 10.02 -128.48 -26.75
CA GLN A 307 10.17 -127.85 -25.44
C GLN A 307 10.96 -126.54 -25.53
N ALA A 308 12.12 -126.55 -26.19
CA ALA A 308 12.93 -125.35 -26.39
C ALA A 308 12.16 -124.25 -27.15
N THR A 309 11.37 -124.64 -28.15
CA THR A 309 10.57 -123.70 -28.95
C THR A 309 9.36 -123.15 -28.18
N GLN A 310 8.82 -123.91 -27.23
CA GLN A 310 7.81 -123.44 -26.30
C GLN A 310 8.37 -122.40 -25.32
N GLU A 311 9.57 -122.62 -24.79
CA GLU A 311 10.27 -121.63 -23.95
C GLU A 311 10.59 -120.35 -24.74
N ILE A 312 11.01 -120.45 -26.00
CA ILE A 312 11.21 -119.29 -26.89
C ILE A 312 9.88 -118.52 -27.07
N ASN A 313 8.77 -119.21 -27.32
CA ASN A 313 7.46 -118.54 -27.48
C ASN A 313 7.01 -117.82 -26.21
N LEU A 314 7.26 -118.39 -25.02
CA LEU A 314 6.95 -117.74 -23.74
C LEU A 314 7.81 -116.48 -23.54
N ASN A 315 9.13 -116.58 -23.75
CA ASN A 315 10.05 -115.46 -23.60
C ASN A 315 9.76 -114.32 -24.60
N ILE A 316 9.46 -114.66 -25.87
CA ILE A 316 9.07 -113.67 -26.88
C ILE A 316 7.70 -113.07 -26.56
N GLY A 317 6.78 -113.86 -25.99
CA GLY A 317 5.50 -113.35 -25.47
C GLY A 317 5.71 -112.26 -24.40
N GLY A 318 6.54 -112.53 -23.40
CA GLY A 318 6.90 -111.55 -22.38
C GLY A 318 7.66 -110.34 -22.93
N MET A 319 8.50 -110.54 -23.96
CA MET A 319 9.19 -109.44 -24.64
C MET A 319 8.23 -108.51 -25.40
N ILE A 320 7.22 -109.06 -26.06
CA ILE A 320 6.19 -108.27 -26.76
C ILE A 320 5.36 -107.46 -25.75
N GLU A 321 5.03 -108.05 -24.60
CA GLU A 321 4.33 -107.35 -23.51
C GLU A 321 5.17 -106.19 -22.96
N LEU A 322 6.45 -106.43 -22.63
CA LEU A 322 7.37 -105.38 -22.19
C LEU A 322 7.54 -104.26 -23.23
N VAL A 323 7.59 -104.60 -24.52
CA VAL A 323 7.65 -103.61 -25.61
C VAL A 323 6.38 -102.76 -25.65
N ARG A 324 5.20 -103.38 -25.48
CA ARG A 324 3.91 -102.66 -25.42
C ARG A 324 3.88 -101.70 -24.24
N ASP A 325 4.30 -102.15 -23.06
CA ASP A 325 4.32 -101.31 -21.85
C ASP A 325 5.34 -100.17 -22.00
N THR A 326 6.50 -100.43 -22.59
CA THR A 326 7.51 -99.40 -22.90
C THR A 326 6.97 -98.34 -23.87
N LEU A 327 6.18 -98.73 -24.87
CA LEU A 327 5.54 -97.77 -25.78
C LEU A 327 4.45 -96.95 -25.09
N ALA A 328 3.65 -97.56 -24.22
CA ALA A 328 2.63 -96.86 -23.44
C ALA A 328 3.26 -95.82 -22.49
N GLU A 329 4.33 -96.19 -21.77
CA GLU A 329 5.07 -95.28 -20.89
C GLU A 329 5.69 -94.12 -21.69
N ASN A 330 6.26 -94.41 -22.87
CA ASN A 330 6.82 -93.39 -23.75
C ASN A 330 5.75 -92.41 -24.28
N GLN A 331 4.50 -92.86 -24.49
CA GLN A 331 3.40 -91.96 -24.83
C GLN A 331 3.08 -90.98 -23.69
N ILE A 332 3.11 -91.45 -22.44
CA ILE A 332 2.90 -90.60 -21.25
C ILE A 332 4.03 -89.56 -21.16
N ILE A 333 5.29 -89.98 -21.29
CA ILE A 333 6.46 -89.08 -21.27
C ILE A 333 6.36 -88.01 -22.37
N ASN A 334 5.91 -88.37 -23.57
CA ASN A 334 5.70 -87.41 -24.65
C ASN A 334 4.62 -86.37 -24.31
N ALA A 335 3.51 -86.79 -23.69
CA ALA A 335 2.46 -85.88 -23.26
C ALA A 335 2.98 -84.87 -22.21
N ASP A 336 3.75 -85.34 -21.22
CA ASP A 336 4.36 -84.50 -20.19
C ASP A 336 5.36 -83.50 -20.79
N ILE A 337 6.14 -83.91 -21.79
CA ILE A 337 7.07 -83.03 -22.50
C ILE A 337 6.34 -81.95 -23.30
N VAL A 338 5.22 -82.28 -23.96
CA VAL A 338 4.39 -81.29 -24.66
C VAL A 338 3.83 -80.26 -23.68
N GLN A 339 3.35 -80.69 -22.51
CA GLN A 339 2.90 -79.78 -21.46
C GLN A 339 4.04 -78.91 -20.92
N THR A 340 5.20 -79.51 -20.66
CA THR A 340 6.39 -78.78 -20.19
C THR A 340 6.83 -77.72 -21.21
N ARG A 341 6.79 -78.04 -22.50
CA ARG A 341 7.07 -77.09 -23.58
C ARG A 341 6.14 -75.88 -23.54
N ASP A 342 4.83 -76.10 -23.38
CA ASP A 342 3.84 -75.02 -23.30
C ASP A 342 4.10 -74.09 -22.10
N VAL A 343 4.42 -74.66 -20.94
CA VAL A 343 4.79 -73.89 -19.73
C VAL A 343 6.03 -73.04 -19.98
N VAL A 344 7.11 -73.63 -20.53
CA VAL A 344 8.36 -72.91 -20.82
C VAL A 344 8.14 -71.80 -21.84
N GLN A 345 7.32 -72.05 -22.87
CA GLN A 345 6.99 -71.03 -23.87
C GLN A 345 6.21 -69.86 -23.26
N LYS A 346 5.22 -70.14 -22.40
CA LYS A 346 4.48 -69.12 -21.65
C LYS A 346 5.40 -68.32 -20.73
N SER A 347 6.29 -68.98 -20.00
CA SER A 347 7.28 -68.32 -19.14
C SER A 347 8.25 -67.43 -19.93
N SER A 348 8.72 -67.88 -21.10
CA SER A 348 9.58 -67.07 -21.99
C SER A 348 8.87 -65.79 -22.45
N VAL A 349 7.58 -65.88 -22.81
CA VAL A 349 6.78 -64.69 -23.17
C VAL A 349 6.66 -63.72 -22.00
N GLN A 350 6.41 -64.24 -20.79
CA GLN A 350 6.32 -63.41 -19.58
C GLN A 350 7.64 -62.70 -19.25
N PHE A 351 8.78 -63.40 -19.33
CA PHE A 351 10.09 -62.77 -19.12
C PHE A 351 10.41 -61.72 -20.18
N ARG A 352 10.03 -61.95 -21.44
CA ARG A 352 10.19 -60.96 -22.51
C ARG A 352 9.39 -59.69 -22.23
N GLN A 353 8.16 -59.84 -21.75
CA GLN A 353 7.33 -58.69 -21.34
C GLN A 353 7.97 -57.97 -20.15
N MET A 354 8.46 -58.70 -19.15
CA MET A 354 9.13 -58.13 -17.98
C MET A 354 10.38 -57.32 -18.35
N VAL A 355 11.17 -57.79 -19.32
CA VAL A 355 12.31 -57.04 -19.87
C VAL A 355 11.85 -55.72 -20.48
N ALA A 356 10.80 -55.74 -21.31
CA ALA A 356 10.26 -54.52 -21.92
C ALA A 356 9.69 -53.54 -20.87
N ASP A 357 9.00 -54.05 -19.85
CA ASP A 357 8.44 -53.24 -18.76
C ASP A 357 9.54 -52.56 -17.93
N PHE A 358 10.65 -53.25 -17.66
CA PHE A 358 11.79 -52.66 -16.95
C PHE A 358 12.55 -51.63 -17.81
N GLU A 359 12.68 -51.85 -19.12
CA GLU A 359 13.27 -50.86 -20.03
C GLU A 359 12.44 -49.57 -20.06
N ASP A 360 11.12 -49.68 -20.20
CA ASP A 360 10.18 -48.54 -20.15
C ASP A 360 10.21 -47.83 -18.79
N THR A 361 10.28 -48.59 -17.70
CA THR A 361 10.41 -48.03 -16.34
C THR A 361 11.71 -47.21 -16.20
N ASN A 362 12.82 -47.71 -16.74
CA ASN A 362 14.10 -47.01 -16.67
C ASN A 362 14.08 -45.71 -17.50
N GLU A 363 13.44 -45.70 -18.67
CA GLU A 363 13.24 -44.49 -19.47
C GLU A 363 12.43 -43.44 -18.70
N LYS A 364 11.34 -43.86 -18.03
CA LYS A 364 10.52 -42.96 -17.20
C LYS A 364 11.31 -42.35 -16.05
N LEU A 365 12.19 -43.13 -15.40
CA LEU A 365 13.06 -42.64 -14.32
C LEU A 365 14.06 -41.59 -14.81
N PHE A 366 14.61 -41.77 -16.01
CA PHE A 366 15.47 -40.76 -16.64
C PHE A 366 14.73 -39.43 -16.86
N ARG A 367 13.47 -39.49 -17.32
CA ARG A 367 12.62 -38.29 -17.47
C ARG A 367 12.30 -37.63 -16.13
N ILE A 368 12.09 -38.41 -15.07
CA ILE A 368 11.89 -37.89 -13.71
C ILE A 368 13.16 -37.15 -13.27
N ALA A 369 14.34 -37.74 -13.41
CA ALA A 369 15.60 -37.10 -13.03
C ALA A 369 15.80 -35.74 -13.73
N ALA A 370 15.58 -35.67 -15.05
CA ALA A 370 15.65 -34.43 -15.80
C ALA A 370 14.62 -33.38 -15.33
N ALA A 371 13.39 -33.81 -14.99
CA ALA A 371 12.37 -32.91 -14.43
C ALA A 371 12.77 -32.37 -13.05
N MET A 372 13.42 -33.19 -12.21
CA MET A 372 13.93 -32.76 -10.90
C MET A 372 15.06 -31.74 -11.01
N GLU A 373 15.96 -31.89 -11.99
CA GLU A 373 17.00 -30.87 -12.28
C GLU A 373 16.36 -29.52 -12.68
N GLN A 374 15.35 -29.56 -13.55
CA GLN A 374 14.63 -28.35 -13.96
C GLN A 374 13.88 -27.70 -12.79
N LEU A 375 13.25 -28.49 -11.92
CA LEU A 375 12.62 -28.00 -10.70
C LEU A 375 13.63 -27.36 -9.74
N THR A 376 14.82 -27.93 -9.62
CA THR A 376 15.92 -27.36 -8.81
C THR A 376 16.31 -25.98 -9.33
N ALA A 377 16.53 -25.85 -10.64
CA ALA A 377 16.86 -24.56 -11.26
C ALA A 377 15.76 -23.51 -11.05
N THR A 378 14.50 -23.93 -11.22
CA THR A 378 13.32 -23.06 -11.01
C THR A 378 13.21 -22.62 -9.55
N ASN A 379 13.42 -23.53 -8.60
CA ASN A 379 13.34 -23.22 -7.18
C ASN A 379 14.46 -22.28 -6.74
N ASN A 380 15.68 -22.45 -7.26
CA ASN A 380 16.78 -21.50 -7.05
C ASN A 380 16.45 -20.10 -7.55
N GLN A 381 15.77 -19.99 -8.71
CA GLN A 381 15.31 -18.70 -9.22
C GLN A 381 14.22 -18.08 -8.32
N VAL A 382 13.29 -18.89 -7.81
CA VAL A 382 12.30 -18.44 -6.81
C VAL A 382 13.02 -17.89 -5.58
N HIS A 383 14.02 -18.59 -5.07
CA HIS A 383 14.81 -18.18 -3.91
C HIS A 383 15.51 -16.83 -4.11
N GLN A 384 16.11 -16.61 -5.29
CA GLN A 384 16.73 -15.33 -5.65
C GLN A 384 15.70 -14.20 -5.72
N ASN A 385 14.57 -14.43 -6.40
CA ASN A 385 13.50 -13.43 -6.52
C ASN A 385 12.94 -13.05 -5.15
N VAL A 386 12.75 -14.01 -4.25
CA VAL A 386 12.29 -13.81 -2.86
C VAL A 386 13.30 -12.94 -2.10
N THR A 387 14.60 -13.22 -2.23
CA THR A 387 15.64 -12.41 -1.59
C THR A 387 15.64 -10.96 -2.08
N GLU A 388 15.46 -10.75 -3.39
CA GLU A 388 15.36 -9.42 -3.98
C GLU A 388 14.10 -8.67 -3.51
N ILE A 389 12.96 -9.36 -3.45
CA ILE A 389 11.70 -8.81 -2.94
C ILE A 389 11.85 -8.36 -1.48
N ASN A 390 12.50 -9.17 -0.63
CA ASN A 390 12.76 -8.82 0.76
C ASN A 390 13.60 -7.52 0.86
N GLY A 391 14.70 -7.46 0.10
CA GLY A 391 15.55 -6.27 0.03
C GLY A 391 14.81 -5.04 -0.50
N LEU A 392 13.90 -5.21 -1.47
CA LEU A 392 13.04 -4.13 -1.96
C LEU A 392 12.07 -3.65 -0.88
N SER A 393 11.42 -4.55 -0.14
CA SER A 393 10.54 -4.18 0.98
C SER A 393 11.27 -3.37 2.05
N HIS A 394 12.51 -3.74 2.40
CA HIS A 394 13.32 -2.95 3.32
C HIS A 394 13.69 -1.56 2.79
N ARG A 395 14.01 -1.44 1.50
CA ARG A 395 14.25 -0.13 0.86
C ARG A 395 12.99 0.73 0.87
N VAL A 396 11.84 0.19 0.50
CA VAL A 396 10.56 0.90 0.54
C VAL A 396 10.27 1.41 1.96
N ALA A 397 10.46 0.59 3.00
CA ALA A 397 10.26 1.03 4.38
C ALA A 397 11.22 2.18 4.78
N THR A 398 12.45 2.18 4.25
CA THR A 398 13.43 3.25 4.49
C THR A 398 13.04 4.53 3.77
N ASP A 399 12.70 4.45 2.49
CA ASP A 399 12.25 5.59 1.67
C ASP A 399 10.97 6.22 2.24
N MET A 400 10.09 5.40 2.83
CA MET A 400 8.91 5.87 3.53
C MET A 400 9.25 6.65 4.81
N ARG A 401 10.26 6.24 5.58
CA ARG A 401 10.74 7.03 6.74
C ARG A 401 11.29 8.40 6.31
N ASP A 402 12.02 8.46 5.20
CA ASP A 402 12.52 9.73 4.66
C ASP A 402 11.38 10.63 4.14
N SER A 403 10.37 10.01 3.54
CA SER A 403 9.13 10.69 3.11
C SER A 403 8.32 11.21 4.31
N GLU A 404 8.30 10.48 5.43
CA GLU A 404 7.68 10.93 6.68
C GLU A 404 8.38 12.19 7.20
N LYS A 405 9.71 12.15 7.30
CA LYS A 405 10.54 13.28 7.75
C LYS A 405 10.33 14.51 6.86
N SER A 406 10.29 14.31 5.55
CA SER A 406 10.05 15.39 4.58
C SER A 406 8.65 15.98 4.73
N SER A 407 7.63 15.13 4.94
CA SER A 407 6.24 15.56 5.16
C SER A 407 6.08 16.33 6.49
N LEU A 408 6.79 15.92 7.54
CA LEU A 408 6.86 16.66 8.81
C LEU A 408 7.52 18.03 8.62
N GLY A 409 8.64 18.08 7.89
CA GLY A 409 9.31 19.33 7.52
C GLY A 409 8.39 20.27 6.74
N LEU A 410 7.63 19.73 5.78
CA LEU A 410 6.67 20.50 4.99
C LEU A 410 5.53 21.02 5.85
N SER A 411 4.98 20.21 6.77
CA SER A 411 3.96 20.65 7.73
C SER A 411 4.47 21.81 8.58
N SER A 412 5.67 21.67 9.15
CA SER A 412 6.28 22.70 9.99
C SER A 412 6.54 24.01 9.23
N ALA A 413 7.13 23.94 8.03
CA ALA A 413 7.36 25.11 7.19
C ALA A 413 6.05 25.80 6.82
N THR A 414 5.02 25.02 6.50
CA THR A 414 3.70 25.53 6.15
C THR A 414 3.02 26.20 7.34
N GLU A 415 3.11 25.61 8.53
CA GLU A 415 2.65 26.22 9.76
C GLU A 415 3.37 27.54 10.06
N SER A 416 4.68 27.63 9.83
CA SER A 416 5.41 28.90 9.96
C SER A 416 4.92 29.96 8.97
N VAL A 417 4.64 29.58 7.71
CA VAL A 417 4.05 30.52 6.74
C VAL A 417 2.66 30.95 7.19
N GLN A 418 1.82 30.01 7.65
CA GLN A 418 0.48 30.28 8.18
C GLN A 418 0.52 31.27 9.34
N GLU A 419 1.45 31.10 10.29
CA GLU A 419 1.64 31.99 11.43
C GLU A 419 2.08 33.40 10.99
N LEU A 420 2.97 33.50 10.00
CA LEU A 420 3.41 34.80 9.48
C LEU A 420 2.25 35.54 8.78
N VAL A 421 1.46 34.82 7.96
CA VAL A 421 0.36 35.43 7.20
C VAL A 421 -0.90 35.64 8.04
N SER A 422 -1.07 34.97 9.18
CA SER A 422 -2.21 35.16 10.08
C SER A 422 -2.14 36.49 10.84
N ARG A 423 -0.95 37.09 10.96
CA ARG A 423 -0.77 38.40 11.61
C ARG A 423 -1.45 39.52 10.82
N PHE A 424 -1.34 39.51 9.49
CA PHE A 424 -1.93 40.55 8.64
C PHE A 424 -3.46 40.52 8.67
N LYS A 425 -4.11 41.68 8.79
CA LYS A 425 -5.58 41.76 8.67
C LYS A 425 -5.95 42.24 7.27
N ILE A 426 -6.80 41.51 6.56
CA ILE A 426 -7.24 41.85 5.19
C ILE A 426 -8.63 42.48 5.13
N GLY A 427 -9.43 42.34 6.19
CA GLY A 427 -10.77 42.90 6.35
C GLY A 427 -11.90 42.14 5.67
N ARG A 428 -11.62 40.97 5.09
CA ARG A 428 -12.59 40.18 4.30
C ARG A 428 -12.35 38.68 4.41
N GLY A 429 -13.37 37.89 4.10
CA GLY A 429 -13.33 36.43 4.09
C GLY A 429 -13.58 35.80 5.46
N ASN A 430 -13.79 34.48 5.48
CA ASN A 430 -14.16 33.77 6.69
C ASN A 430 -13.03 33.71 7.73
N PHE A 431 -11.75 33.76 7.31
CA PHE A 431 -10.61 33.80 8.22
C PHE A 431 -10.67 34.99 9.19
N ASP A 432 -10.68 36.21 8.67
CA ASP A 432 -10.68 37.42 9.49
C ASP A 432 -11.95 37.50 10.35
N TYR A 433 -13.10 37.08 9.81
CA TYR A 433 -14.35 36.99 10.56
C TYR A 433 -14.23 36.03 11.76
N ASN A 434 -13.71 34.81 11.54
CA ASN A 434 -13.54 33.81 12.60
C ASN A 434 -12.50 34.24 13.63
N VAL A 435 -11.42 34.92 13.23
CA VAL A 435 -10.46 35.52 14.16
C VAL A 435 -11.13 36.58 15.04
N ASP A 436 -11.97 37.44 14.46
CA ASP A 436 -12.71 38.45 15.24
C ASP A 436 -13.74 37.81 16.19
N VAL A 437 -14.40 36.71 15.79
CA VAL A 437 -15.24 35.89 16.69
C VAL A 437 -14.40 35.28 17.82
N ALA A 438 -13.25 34.69 17.49
CA ALA A 438 -12.36 34.05 18.46
C ALA A 438 -11.77 35.06 19.47
N ARG A 439 -11.46 36.29 19.04
CA ARG A 439 -11.05 37.40 19.92
C ARG A 439 -12.16 37.77 20.91
N ARG A 440 -13.40 37.95 20.43
CA ARG A 440 -14.56 38.22 21.32
C ARG A 440 -14.81 37.06 22.29
N PHE A 441 -14.68 35.82 21.82
CA PHE A 441 -14.80 34.63 22.65
C PHE A 441 -13.72 34.63 23.75
N ARG A 442 -12.45 34.87 23.39
CA ARG A 442 -11.33 35.01 24.32
C ARG A 442 -11.64 36.04 25.40
N ASP A 443 -12.03 37.26 24.99
CA ASP A 443 -12.27 38.37 25.93
C ASP A 443 -13.41 38.05 26.91
N GLN A 444 -14.50 37.44 26.43
CA GLN A 444 -15.62 37.00 27.27
C GLN A 444 -15.21 35.91 28.26
N LEU A 445 -14.48 34.89 27.79
CA LEU A 445 -14.04 33.79 28.65
C LEU A 445 -13.03 34.26 29.69
N GLN A 446 -12.10 35.15 29.30
CA GLN A 446 -11.14 35.76 30.21
C GLN A 446 -11.85 36.56 31.31
N THR A 447 -12.79 37.44 30.93
CA THR A 447 -13.57 38.23 31.89
C THR A 447 -14.32 37.34 32.88
N THR A 448 -14.87 36.22 32.43
CA THR A 448 -15.57 35.27 33.30
C THR A 448 -14.60 34.54 34.24
N LEU A 449 -13.44 34.12 33.76
CA LEU A 449 -12.40 33.50 34.59
C LEU A 449 -11.85 34.47 35.64
N GLU A 450 -11.67 35.74 35.30
CA GLU A 450 -11.29 36.80 36.24
C GLU A 450 -12.34 36.98 37.33
N LYS A 451 -13.64 36.93 37.00
CA LYS A 451 -14.74 36.95 38.00
C LYS A 451 -14.73 35.72 38.91
N ILE A 452 -14.52 34.53 38.34
CA ILE A 452 -14.41 33.28 39.12
C ILE A 452 -13.23 33.39 40.10
N HIS A 453 -12.08 33.86 39.62
CA HIS A 453 -10.88 34.05 40.43
C HIS A 453 -11.08 35.09 41.54
N ALA A 454 -11.75 36.20 41.24
CA ALA A 454 -12.06 37.26 42.22
C ALA A 454 -12.96 36.78 43.38
N ARG A 455 -13.71 35.68 43.21
CA ARG A 455 -14.49 35.04 44.29
C ARG A 455 -13.68 34.07 45.15
N GLY A 456 -12.36 33.98 44.94
CA GLY A 456 -11.46 33.09 45.69
C GLY A 456 -11.40 31.65 45.17
N ILE A 457 -11.99 31.36 44.01
CA ILE A 457 -11.89 30.04 43.37
C ILE A 457 -10.57 29.97 42.60
N ASP A 458 -9.77 28.93 42.86
CA ASP A 458 -8.48 28.71 42.21
C ASP A 458 -8.64 28.21 40.76
N VAL A 459 -8.74 29.15 39.80
CA VAL A 459 -8.76 28.86 38.36
C VAL A 459 -7.43 28.30 37.84
N PHE A 460 -6.36 28.39 38.63
CA PHE A 460 -5.05 27.85 38.30
C PHE A 460 -4.80 26.47 38.90
N ASP A 461 -5.81 25.82 39.50
CA ASP A 461 -5.67 24.46 39.99
C ASP A 461 -5.23 23.52 38.85
N ARG A 462 -4.16 22.77 39.11
CA ARG A 462 -3.59 21.76 38.20
C ARG A 462 -3.56 20.39 38.85
N ASN A 463 -4.20 20.21 40.00
CA ASN A 463 -4.33 18.92 40.64
C ASN A 463 -5.45 18.10 39.97
N TYR A 464 -5.12 17.48 38.83
CA TYR A 464 -6.06 16.70 38.04
C TYR A 464 -6.41 15.39 38.76
N VAL A 465 -7.56 15.36 39.45
CA VAL A 465 -8.02 14.16 40.18
C VAL A 465 -8.77 13.22 39.22
N PRO A 466 -8.31 11.98 38.98
CA PRO A 466 -8.99 11.04 38.09
C PRO A 466 -10.44 10.75 38.52
N VAL A 467 -11.36 10.67 37.55
CA VAL A 467 -12.77 10.30 37.77
C VAL A 467 -12.98 8.84 37.38
N GLY A 468 -12.92 7.94 38.37
CA GLY A 468 -13.10 6.50 38.17
C GLY A 468 -12.19 5.93 37.06
N ASP A 469 -12.65 4.84 36.45
CA ASP A 469 -11.92 4.11 35.40
C ASP A 469 -12.41 4.44 33.98
N ALA A 470 -12.94 5.66 33.78
CA ALA A 470 -13.46 6.09 32.49
C ALA A 470 -12.37 6.05 31.40
N LYS A 471 -12.71 5.59 30.19
CA LYS A 471 -11.80 5.55 29.03
C LYS A 471 -12.40 6.35 27.87
N PRO A 472 -11.78 7.44 27.39
CA PRO A 472 -10.53 8.06 27.87
C PRO A 472 -10.61 8.63 29.29
N GLN A 473 -9.48 8.65 30.01
CA GLN A 473 -9.39 9.12 31.40
C GLN A 473 -9.95 10.54 31.56
N LYS A 474 -10.80 10.70 32.58
CA LYS A 474 -11.43 11.96 32.97
C LYS A 474 -10.83 12.48 34.26
N TYR A 475 -10.80 13.80 34.44
CA TYR A 475 -10.22 14.45 35.62
C TYR A 475 -11.15 15.54 36.18
N ARG A 476 -11.04 15.83 37.48
CA ARG A 476 -11.68 16.98 38.15
C ARG A 476 -10.62 18.00 38.58
N VAL A 477 -11.03 19.26 38.63
CA VAL A 477 -10.26 20.40 39.16
C VAL A 477 -11.20 21.30 39.98
N LYS A 478 -10.66 22.08 40.91
CA LYS A 478 -11.44 22.89 41.87
C LYS A 478 -12.38 23.90 41.24
N TYR A 479 -12.03 24.45 40.08
CA TYR A 479 -12.82 25.48 39.41
C TYR A 479 -13.87 24.94 38.43
N GLU A 480 -13.98 23.62 38.25
CA GLU A 480 -14.76 23.04 37.14
C GLU A 480 -16.25 23.38 37.20
N ASP A 481 -16.87 23.35 38.38
CA ASP A 481 -18.32 23.53 38.52
C ASP A 481 -18.71 24.97 38.21
N ALA A 482 -17.91 25.93 38.68
CA ALA A 482 -18.07 27.35 38.36
C ALA A 482 -17.81 27.63 36.86
N TYR A 483 -16.77 27.02 36.29
CA TYR A 483 -16.47 27.15 34.86
C TYR A 483 -17.60 26.61 33.99
N ILE A 484 -18.12 25.41 34.28
CA ILE A 484 -19.23 24.82 33.51
C ILE A 484 -20.47 25.72 33.63
N ALA A 485 -20.83 26.16 34.84
CA ALA A 485 -22.02 26.98 35.07
C ALA A 485 -21.98 28.32 34.32
N GLU A 486 -20.81 29.00 34.28
CA GLU A 486 -20.71 30.36 33.77
C GLU A 486 -20.15 30.46 32.34
N CYS A 487 -19.37 29.47 31.88
CA CYS A 487 -18.71 29.52 30.58
C CYS A 487 -19.42 28.69 29.50
N GLN A 488 -20.28 27.71 29.85
CA GLN A 488 -20.89 26.81 28.85
C GLN A 488 -21.66 27.56 27.76
N GLN A 489 -22.47 28.56 28.13
CA GLN A 489 -23.21 29.36 27.15
C GLN A 489 -22.29 30.17 26.22
N ILE A 490 -21.14 30.62 26.73
CA ILE A 490 -20.12 31.32 25.94
C ILE A 490 -19.54 30.38 24.88
N LEU A 491 -19.26 29.11 25.25
CA LEU A 491 -18.77 28.10 24.31
C LEU A 491 -19.78 27.85 23.18
N GLU A 492 -21.06 27.66 23.51
CA GLU A 492 -22.13 27.41 22.52
C GLU A 492 -22.33 28.61 21.59
N LYS A 493 -22.42 29.81 22.15
CA LYS A 493 -22.63 31.03 21.35
C LYS A 493 -21.46 31.25 20.39
N SER A 494 -20.23 31.08 20.87
CA SER A 494 -19.04 31.24 20.05
C SER A 494 -19.00 30.22 18.93
N LEU A 495 -19.34 28.95 19.20
CA LEU A 495 -19.43 27.93 18.15
C LEU A 495 -20.48 28.27 17.08
N ALA A 496 -21.64 28.78 17.48
CA ALA A 496 -22.72 29.14 16.56
C ALA A 496 -22.38 30.35 15.66
N GLU A 497 -21.53 31.28 16.14
CA GLU A 497 -21.08 32.43 15.35
C GLU A 497 -20.06 32.05 14.27
N LEU A 498 -19.24 31.01 14.50
CA LEU A 498 -18.14 30.65 13.61
C LEU A 498 -18.62 30.13 12.24
N LYS A 499 -17.96 30.60 11.17
CA LYS A 499 -18.12 30.04 9.83
C LYS A 499 -17.33 28.74 9.72
N GLY A 500 -18.04 27.62 9.49
CA GLY A 500 -17.43 26.29 9.46
C GLY A 500 -16.93 25.82 10.82
N GLY A 501 -17.50 26.34 11.91
CA GLY A 501 -17.11 26.01 13.28
C GLY A 501 -17.36 24.54 13.63
N VAL A 502 -16.32 23.87 14.09
CA VAL A 502 -16.37 22.49 14.60
C VAL A 502 -16.40 22.49 16.11
N TYR A 503 -15.56 23.30 16.76
CA TYR A 503 -15.55 23.48 18.22
C TYR A 503 -15.10 24.90 18.61
N ALA A 504 -15.53 25.34 19.79
CA ALA A 504 -15.04 26.55 20.46
C ALA A 504 -14.92 26.24 21.95
N VAL A 505 -13.70 26.17 22.47
CA VAL A 505 -13.39 25.67 23.81
C VAL A 505 -12.30 26.50 24.49
N GLY A 506 -12.25 26.45 25.82
CA GLY A 506 -11.11 26.94 26.60
C GLY A 506 -10.31 25.75 27.12
N VAL A 507 -8.98 25.83 27.01
CA VAL A 507 -8.06 24.77 27.43
C VAL A 507 -6.94 25.40 28.26
N ASP A 508 -6.61 24.80 29.40
CA ASP A 508 -5.49 25.27 30.21
C ASP A 508 -4.12 24.97 29.56
N VAL A 509 -3.04 25.55 30.08
CA VAL A 509 -1.67 25.38 29.56
C VAL A 509 -1.14 23.92 29.53
N ASN A 510 -1.80 22.99 30.20
CA ASN A 510 -1.45 21.57 30.20
C ASN A 510 -2.37 20.73 29.31
N GLY A 511 -3.17 21.38 28.46
CA GLY A 511 -4.08 20.71 27.55
C GLY A 511 -5.35 20.19 28.22
N TYR A 512 -5.66 20.60 29.46
CA TYR A 512 -6.87 20.15 30.13
C TYR A 512 -8.09 20.97 29.69
N LEU A 513 -9.12 20.26 29.25
CA LEU A 513 -10.38 20.82 28.78
C LEU A 513 -11.48 20.54 29.82
N THR A 514 -11.91 21.58 30.52
CA THR A 514 -12.91 21.49 31.59
C THR A 514 -14.30 21.20 31.05
N ALA A 515 -14.78 22.03 30.12
CA ALA A 515 -16.06 21.89 29.45
C ALA A 515 -15.89 22.00 27.93
N HIS A 516 -16.72 21.29 27.19
CA HIS A 516 -16.75 21.29 25.73
C HIS A 516 -18.12 21.76 25.25
N ASN A 517 -18.23 22.12 23.98
CA ASN A 517 -19.53 22.30 23.35
C ASN A 517 -20.46 21.09 23.56
N LEU A 518 -21.75 21.32 23.79
CA LEU A 518 -22.74 20.33 24.25
C LEU A 518 -22.82 19.09 23.35
N LYS A 519 -22.60 19.24 22.04
CA LYS A 519 -22.55 18.12 21.09
C LYS A 519 -21.46 17.08 21.38
N PHE A 520 -20.43 17.46 22.14
CA PHE A 520 -19.33 16.60 22.60
C PHE A 520 -19.34 16.39 24.13
N SER A 521 -20.50 16.56 24.76
CA SER A 521 -20.71 16.41 26.20
C SER A 521 -21.77 15.34 26.51
N LYS A 522 -21.88 14.30 25.68
CA LYS A 522 -22.86 13.21 25.86
C LYS A 522 -22.54 12.38 27.13
N PRO A 523 -23.52 11.76 27.79
CA PRO A 523 -23.26 10.84 28.89
C PRO A 523 -22.31 9.71 28.47
N LEU A 524 -21.42 9.29 29.39
CA LEU A 524 -20.49 8.19 29.14
C LEU A 524 -21.25 6.87 29.01
N THR A 525 -20.92 6.06 28.02
CA THR A 525 -21.57 4.77 27.75
C THR A 525 -20.74 3.59 28.24
N GLY A 526 -19.44 3.78 28.48
CA GLY A 526 -18.49 2.71 28.81
C GLY A 526 -17.84 2.06 27.58
N ASP A 527 -18.31 2.39 26.37
CA ASP A 527 -17.66 1.99 25.11
C ASP A 527 -16.62 3.04 24.69
N TYR A 528 -15.36 2.61 24.57
CA TYR A 528 -14.24 3.52 24.29
C TYR A 528 -14.42 4.31 22.99
N GLN A 529 -14.86 3.68 21.91
CA GLN A 529 -14.96 4.34 20.61
C GLN A 529 -16.08 5.39 20.60
N THR A 530 -17.22 5.05 21.21
CA THR A 530 -18.35 5.95 21.38
C THR A 530 -17.99 7.13 22.28
N ASP A 531 -17.34 6.87 23.42
CA ASP A 531 -16.98 7.90 24.40
C ASP A 531 -15.84 8.81 23.91
N LEU A 532 -14.90 8.28 23.12
CA LEU A 532 -13.81 9.05 22.49
C LEU A 532 -14.33 10.22 21.62
N VAL A 533 -15.43 9.99 20.90
CA VAL A 533 -16.05 10.98 20.01
C VAL A 533 -17.17 11.76 20.71
N GLY A 534 -18.01 11.07 21.48
CA GLY A 534 -19.24 11.61 22.07
C GLY A 534 -19.05 12.43 23.34
N ASN A 535 -17.96 12.18 24.10
CA ASN A 535 -17.67 12.90 25.34
C ASN A 535 -16.18 13.31 25.41
N ARG A 536 -15.93 14.60 25.17
CA ARG A 536 -14.58 15.20 25.20
C ARG A 536 -14.33 16.11 26.40
N THR A 537 -15.28 16.22 27.32
CA THR A 537 -15.14 17.02 28.54
C THR A 537 -14.18 16.37 29.53
N ARG A 538 -13.66 17.17 30.48
CA ARG A 538 -12.80 16.71 31.58
C ARG A 538 -11.58 15.89 31.14
N ARG A 539 -11.07 16.15 29.93
CA ARG A 539 -10.01 15.34 29.30
C ARG A 539 -8.75 16.19 29.12
N LYS A 540 -7.59 15.56 29.24
CA LYS A 540 -6.30 16.13 28.84
C LYS A 540 -5.97 15.75 27.40
N PHE A 541 -5.54 16.74 26.65
CA PHE A 541 -5.13 16.67 25.25
C PHE A 541 -3.63 16.91 25.19
N GLU A 542 -2.86 15.83 25.10
CA GLU A 542 -1.40 15.83 25.30
C GLU A 542 -0.61 15.64 23.99
N ALA A 543 -1.29 15.61 22.84
CA ALA A 543 -0.58 15.57 21.57
C ALA A 543 0.25 16.86 21.38
N PRO A 544 1.43 16.79 20.73
CA PRO A 544 2.31 17.95 20.58
C PRO A 544 1.63 19.19 19.97
N THR A 545 0.76 19.01 18.97
CA THR A 545 -0.01 20.09 18.33
C THR A 545 -1.04 20.70 19.26
N GLU A 546 -1.68 19.89 20.11
CA GLU A 546 -2.68 20.36 21.08
C GLU A 546 -2.03 21.13 22.23
N LEU A 547 -0.89 20.64 22.72
CA LEU A 547 -0.10 21.31 23.76
C LEU A 547 0.50 22.63 23.26
N ARG A 548 0.93 22.69 21.99
CA ARG A 548 1.39 23.95 21.38
C ARG A 548 0.30 25.00 21.38
N ALA A 549 -0.92 24.66 20.96
CA ALA A 549 -2.06 25.57 21.03
C ALA A 549 -2.42 25.97 22.46
N ALA A 550 -2.40 25.01 23.39
CA ALA A 550 -2.67 25.27 24.80
C ALA A 550 -1.65 26.22 25.46
N ARG A 551 -0.39 26.18 25.01
CA ARG A 551 0.74 26.96 25.54
C ARG A 551 1.12 28.16 24.67
N ASN A 552 0.33 28.48 23.64
CA ASN A 552 0.63 29.60 22.77
C ASN A 552 0.64 30.90 23.57
N GLU A 553 1.71 31.68 23.44
CA GLU A 553 1.86 33.01 24.05
C GLU A 553 1.69 34.15 23.02
N THR A 554 1.66 33.82 21.73
CA THR A 554 1.47 34.83 20.68
C THR A 554 0.01 35.29 20.61
N PRO A 555 -0.29 36.51 20.13
CA PRO A 555 -1.67 37.03 20.07
C PRO A 555 -2.65 36.15 19.27
N LEU A 556 -2.15 35.40 18.29
CA LEU A 556 -2.92 34.46 17.47
C LEU A 556 -1.99 33.40 16.90
N LEU A 557 -2.26 32.13 17.22
CA LEU A 557 -1.69 30.99 16.53
C LEU A 557 -2.74 30.39 15.59
N LEU A 558 -2.38 30.21 14.33
CA LEU A 558 -3.11 29.38 13.36
C LEU A 558 -2.30 28.11 13.12
N GLN A 559 -2.92 26.96 13.24
CA GLN A 559 -2.30 25.68 12.88
C GLN A 559 -3.30 24.77 12.16
N THR A 560 -2.81 24.01 11.19
CA THR A 560 -3.59 22.94 10.54
C THR A 560 -3.13 21.59 11.09
N TYR A 561 -4.06 20.76 11.57
CA TYR A 561 -3.73 19.44 12.08
C TYR A 561 -4.83 18.42 11.75
N ILE A 562 -4.46 17.14 11.77
CA ILE A 562 -5.41 16.04 11.72
C ILE A 562 -5.82 15.72 13.16
N ARG A 563 -7.13 15.75 13.42
CA ARG A 563 -7.69 15.35 14.71
C ARG A 563 -7.51 13.85 14.95
N ASP A 564 -7.68 13.42 16.20
CA ASP A 564 -7.77 12.00 16.57
C ASP A 564 -8.89 11.24 15.84
N THR A 565 -9.85 11.95 15.22
CA THR A 565 -10.91 11.40 14.34
C THR A 565 -10.51 11.25 12.87
N GLY A 566 -9.33 11.73 12.46
CA GLY A 566 -8.87 11.72 11.07
C GLY A 566 -9.30 12.93 10.23
N GLU A 567 -10.08 13.85 10.80
CA GLU A 567 -10.53 15.07 10.12
C GLU A 567 -9.41 16.13 10.11
N LEU A 568 -9.16 16.73 8.95
CA LEU A 568 -8.25 17.87 8.83
C LEU A 568 -8.96 19.16 9.25
N MET A 569 -8.31 19.92 10.12
CA MET A 569 -8.90 21.14 10.67
C MET A 569 -7.87 22.24 10.83
N CYS A 570 -8.35 23.49 10.81
CA CYS A 570 -7.60 24.64 11.29
C CYS A 570 -8.02 24.98 12.71
N ASP A 571 -7.04 25.21 13.58
CA ASP A 571 -7.22 25.63 14.98
C ASP A 571 -6.66 27.03 15.16
N LEU A 572 -7.51 27.93 15.67
CA LEU A 572 -7.13 29.27 16.10
C LEU A 572 -6.98 29.25 17.61
N ALA A 573 -5.77 29.52 18.11
CA ALA A 573 -5.48 29.58 19.53
C ALA A 573 -5.09 31.00 19.96
N LEU A 574 -5.78 31.52 20.98
CA LEU A 574 -5.53 32.86 21.53
C LEU A 574 -5.37 32.80 23.05
N PRO A 575 -4.33 33.44 23.62
CA PRO A 575 -4.02 33.32 25.04
C PRO A 575 -5.05 34.03 25.91
N ILE A 576 -5.37 33.39 27.03
CA ILE A 576 -6.21 33.92 28.11
C ILE A 576 -5.32 34.26 29.29
N MET A 577 -5.34 35.53 29.69
CA MET A 577 -4.57 36.04 30.82
C MET A 577 -5.51 36.33 31.99
N VAL A 578 -5.25 35.76 33.15
CA VAL A 578 -6.02 36.03 34.38
C VAL A 578 -5.04 36.51 35.44
N ALA A 579 -5.31 37.70 36.01
CA ALA A 579 -4.43 38.32 37.01
C ALA A 579 -2.94 38.39 36.58
N GLY A 580 -2.68 38.70 35.30
CA GLY A 580 -1.32 38.82 34.75
C GLY A 580 -0.60 37.50 34.46
N ARG A 581 -1.23 36.36 34.72
CA ARG A 581 -0.69 35.01 34.42
C ARG A 581 -1.52 34.32 33.35
N GLN A 582 -0.87 33.59 32.46
CA GLN A 582 -1.58 32.78 31.47
C GLN A 582 -2.31 31.63 32.13
N TRP A 583 -3.63 31.57 31.93
CA TRP A 583 -4.44 30.42 32.34
C TRP A 583 -4.33 29.28 31.31
N GLY A 584 -4.38 29.66 30.03
CA GLY A 584 -4.40 28.77 28.88
C GLY A 584 -4.75 29.55 27.61
N ASN A 585 -5.48 28.91 26.70
CA ASN A 585 -5.90 29.49 25.44
C ASN A 585 -7.38 29.21 25.17
N VAL A 586 -8.08 30.14 24.51
CA VAL A 586 -9.25 29.72 23.72
C VAL A 586 -8.76 29.00 22.48
N ARG A 587 -9.46 27.94 22.09
CA ARG A 587 -9.19 27.17 20.89
C ARG A 587 -10.46 27.06 20.08
N VAL A 588 -10.34 27.38 18.81
CA VAL A 588 -11.45 27.42 17.88
C VAL A 588 -11.08 26.62 16.64
N GLY A 589 -11.79 25.50 16.46
CA GLY A 589 -11.60 24.62 15.31
C GLY A 589 -12.58 24.97 14.20
N CYS A 590 -12.07 25.18 12.99
CA CYS A 590 -12.87 25.36 11.78
C CYS A 590 -12.45 24.37 10.69
N THR A 591 -13.37 24.04 9.79
CA THR A 591 -13.06 23.29 8.58
C THR A 591 -12.12 24.10 7.68
N THR A 592 -11.15 23.43 7.07
CA THR A 592 -10.16 24.08 6.19
C THR A 592 -10.83 24.77 5.00
N ASP A 593 -11.82 24.12 4.38
CA ASP A 593 -12.47 24.62 3.17
C ASP A 593 -13.28 25.90 3.44
N THR A 594 -13.92 25.99 4.60
CA THR A 594 -14.70 27.18 4.96
C THR A 594 -13.81 28.33 5.39
N LEU A 595 -12.68 28.07 6.08
CA LEU A 595 -11.76 29.13 6.49
C LEU A 595 -11.10 29.83 5.29
N LEU A 596 -10.97 29.13 4.16
CA LEU A 596 -10.36 29.60 2.91
C LEU A 596 -11.35 30.20 1.90
N ALA A 597 -12.66 30.05 2.14
CA ALA A 597 -13.72 30.71 1.35
C ALA A 597 -13.84 32.18 1.76
#